data_AF-A0A9P6TZC3-F1
#
_entry.id   AF-A0A9P6TZC3-F1
#
_cell.length_a   1.000
_cell.length_b   1.000
_cell.length_c   1.000
_cell.angle_alpha   90.00
_cell.angle_beta   90.00
_cell.angle_gamma   90.00
#
_symmetry.space_group_name_H-M   'P 1'
#
loop_
_entity.id
_entity.type
_entity.pdbx_description
1 polymer ?
#
loop_
_entity_poly.entity_id
_entity_poly.type
_entity_poly.pdbx_seq_one_letter_code
_entity_poly.pdbx_strand_id
1 'polypeptide(L)' 'VPSLPESRLKELGAIYSKAPEPWGACVVSDGRLVTGQNPASARGFGDALYVAIQDHAHK' A
#
# COMPACT_ATOMS: atom_id res chain seq x y z
N VAL A 1 -19.41 -8.45 -12.00
CA VAL A 1 -18.08 -8.70 -11.37
C VAL A 1 -17.63 -7.39 -10.74
N PRO A 2 -17.13 -7.34 -9.49
CA PRO A 2 -16.63 -6.09 -8.94
C PRO A 2 -15.39 -5.62 -9.72
N SER A 3 -15.19 -4.30 -9.79
CA SER A 3 -14.04 -3.70 -10.46
C SER A 3 -12.72 -4.06 -9.74
N LEU A 4 -11.62 -4.12 -10.49
CA LEU A 4 -10.30 -4.33 -9.91
C LEU A 4 -9.90 -3.08 -9.09
N PRO A 5 -9.30 -3.25 -7.90
CA PRO A 5 -8.78 -2.13 -7.12
C PRO A 5 -7.82 -1.24 -7.92
N GLU A 6 -6.97 -1.84 -8.76
CA GLU A 6 -6.06 -1.10 -9.66
C GLU A 6 -6.80 -0.12 -10.57
N SER A 7 -7.85 -0.59 -11.27
CA SER A 7 -8.65 0.25 -12.16
C SER A 7 -9.27 1.41 -11.38
N ARG A 8 -9.85 1.13 -10.21
CA ARG A 8 -10.50 2.16 -9.41
C ARG A 8 -9.52 3.19 -8.85
N LEU A 9 -8.34 2.77 -8.43
CA LEU A 9 -7.27 3.66 -7.96
C LEU A 9 -6.81 4.59 -9.08
N LYS A 10 -6.57 4.05 -10.28
CA LYS A 10 -6.16 4.84 -11.45
C LYS A 10 -7.24 5.83 -11.89
N GLU A 11 -8.52 5.43 -11.90
CA GLU A 11 -9.65 6.32 -12.19
C GLU A 11 -9.74 7.51 -11.23
N LEU A 12 -9.40 7.31 -9.96
CA LEU A 12 -9.39 8.35 -8.94
C LEU A 12 -8.11 9.20 -8.93
N GLY A 13 -7.17 8.94 -9.86
CA GLY A 13 -5.93 9.71 -10.01
C GLY A 13 -4.78 9.25 -9.10
N ALA A 14 -4.88 8.07 -8.47
CA ALA A 14 -3.80 7.54 -7.65
C ALA A 14 -2.62 7.03 -8.50
N ILE A 15 -1.40 7.20 -7.99
CA ILE A 15 -0.19 6.61 -8.58
C ILE A 15 -0.12 5.15 -8.13
N TYR A 16 -0.49 4.24 -9.04
CA TYR A 16 -0.53 2.80 -8.74
C TYR A 16 0.85 2.14 -8.90
N SER A 17 1.24 1.34 -7.90
CA SER A 17 2.42 0.47 -7.93
C SER A 17 2.03 -0.99 -7.64
N LYS A 18 2.78 -1.94 -8.17
CA LYS A 18 2.62 -3.39 -7.92
C LYS A 18 3.96 -4.10 -7.90
N ALA A 19 4.00 -5.27 -7.28
CA ALA A 19 5.16 -6.16 -7.39
C ALA A 19 5.41 -6.53 -8.86
N PRO A 20 6.69 -6.61 -9.29
CA PRO A 20 7.05 -7.01 -10.64
C PRO A 20 6.68 -8.48 -10.91
N GLU A 21 6.88 -9.34 -9.90
CA GLU A 21 6.58 -10.77 -9.98
C GLU A 21 5.19 -11.09 -9.39
N PRO A 22 4.47 -12.07 -9.96
CA PRO A 22 3.25 -12.59 -9.36
C PRO A 22 3.47 -13.01 -7.90
N TRP A 23 2.56 -12.60 -7.02
CA TRP A 23 2.63 -12.87 -5.57
C TRP A 23 3.85 -12.28 -4.85
N GLY A 24 4.63 -11.41 -5.51
CA GLY A 24 5.69 -10.64 -4.85
C GLY A 24 5.13 -9.62 -3.86
N ALA A 25 5.95 -9.18 -2.91
CA ALA A 25 5.57 -8.15 -1.95
C ALA A 25 5.63 -6.76 -2.58
N CYS A 26 4.65 -5.91 -2.27
CA CYS A 26 4.66 -4.50 -2.64
C CYS A 26 3.94 -3.70 -1.54
N VAL A 27 4.68 -2.75 -0.94
CA VAL A 27 4.20 -1.86 0.10
C VAL A 27 4.49 -0.44 -0.35
N VAL A 28 3.49 0.43 -0.24
CA VAL A 28 3.62 1.87 -0.56
C VAL A 28 3.08 2.66 0.62
N SER A 29 3.83 3.71 1.01
CA SER A 29 3.45 4.65 2.06
C SER A 29 3.42 6.07 1.50
N ASP A 30 2.33 6.78 1.77
CA ASP A 30 2.16 8.20 1.46
C ASP A 30 1.54 8.89 2.69
N GLY A 31 2.39 9.54 3.50
CA GLY A 31 2.00 10.11 4.78
C GLY A 31 1.33 9.07 5.69
N ARG A 32 0.00 9.20 5.87
CA ARG A 32 -0.82 8.30 6.72
C ARG A 32 -1.47 7.15 5.97
N LEU A 33 -1.34 7.10 4.64
CA LEU A 33 -1.87 6.03 3.82
C LEU A 33 -0.77 4.98 3.61
N VAL A 34 -1.00 3.77 4.10
CA VAL A 34 -0.15 2.60 3.84
C VAL A 34 -0.98 1.57 3.09
N THR A 35 -0.42 1.01 2.01
CA THR A 35 -1.06 -0.05 1.21
C THR A 35 -0.14 -1.25 1.09
N GLY A 36 -0.73 -2.45 0.99
CA GLY A 36 -0.03 -3.71 0.75
C GLY A 36 -0.78 -4.55 -0.28
N GLN A 37 -0.08 -5.03 -1.31
CA GLN A 37 -0.75 -5.64 -2.46
C GLN A 37 -1.42 -6.99 -2.15
N ASN A 38 -0.78 -7.83 -1.35
CA ASN A 38 -1.16 -9.23 -1.14
C ASN A 38 -0.56 -9.78 0.19
N PRO A 39 -0.84 -11.05 0.58
CA PRO A 39 -0.33 -11.61 1.82
C PRO A 39 1.20 -11.59 1.99
N ALA A 40 1.99 -11.70 0.91
CA ALA A 40 3.45 -11.60 0.97
C ALA A 40 3.93 -10.22 1.46
N SER A 41 3.07 -9.20 1.36
CA SER A 41 3.35 -7.82 1.78
C SER A 41 3.10 -7.59 3.28
N ALA A 42 2.52 -8.54 4.01
CA ALA A 42 2.02 -8.32 5.37
C ALA A 42 3.07 -7.83 6.37
N ARG A 43 4.29 -8.41 6.31
CA ARG A 43 5.40 -7.99 7.19
C ARG A 43 5.81 -6.54 6.92
N GLY A 44 6.11 -6.21 5.66
CA GLY A 44 6.52 -4.85 5.29
C GLY A 44 5.41 -3.82 5.54
N PHE A 45 4.14 -4.20 5.37
CA PHE A 45 3.00 -3.36 5.70
C PHE A 45 2.97 -3.02 7.20
N GLY A 46 3.18 -4.02 8.06
CA GLY A 46 3.21 -3.81 9.52
C GLY A 46 4.35 -2.88 9.95
N ASP A 47 5.54 -3.08 9.40
CA ASP A 47 6.70 -2.22 9.67
C ASP A 47 6.44 -0.77 9.20
N ALA A 48 5.87 -0.58 8.01
CA ALA A 48 5.52 0.74 7.49
C ALA A 48 4.37 1.42 8.26
N LEU A 49 3.38 0.66 8.71
CA LEU A 49 2.27 1.16 9.51
C LEU A 49 2.76 1.68 10.86
N TYR A 50 3.67 0.96 11.51
CA TYR A 50 4.28 1.39 12.77
C TYR A 50 4.96 2.76 12.61
N VAL A 51 5.78 2.92 11.57
CA VAL A 51 6.43 4.21 11.25
C VAL A 51 5.39 5.31 11.02
N ALA A 52 4.36 5.06 10.20
CA ALA A 52 3.33 6.05 9.89
C ALA A 52 2.56 6.55 11.13
N ILE A 53 2.36 5.66 12.12
CA ILE A 53 1.73 6.03 13.40
C ILE A 53 2.67 6.90 14.24
N GLN A 54 3.95 6.51 14.34
CA GLN A 54 4.94 7.23 15.14
C GLN A 54 5.22 8.63 14.57
N ASP A 55 5.34 8.77 13.26
CA ASP A 55 5.62 10.05 12.59
C ASP A 55 4.49 11.08 12.80
N HIS A 56 3.26 10.63 13.01
CA HIS A 56 2.13 11.51 13.31
C HIS A 56 2.02 11.83 14.80
N ALA A 57 2.42 10.92 15.70
CA ALA A 57 2.34 11.16 17.14
C ALA A 57 3.28 12.26 17.64
N HIS A 58 4.28 12.65 16.84
CA HIS A 58 5.29 13.66 17.18
C HIS A 58 5.12 14.99 16.41
N LYS A 59 3.97 15.21 15.76
CA LYS A 59 3.57 16.51 15.19
C LYS A 59 2.44 17.11 16.00
#